data_AF-A0A947NMS7-F1
#
_entry.id   AF-A0A947NMS7-F1
#
_cell.length_a   1.000
_cell.length_b   1.000
_cell.length_c   1.000
_cell.angle_alpha   90.00
_cell.angle_beta   90.00
_cell.angle_gamma   90.00
#
_symmetry.space_group_name_H-M   'P 1'
#
loop_
_entity.id
_entity.type
_entity.pdbx_description
1 polymer ?
#
loop_
_entity_poly.entity_id
_entity_poly.type
_entity_poly.pdbx_seq_one_letter_code
_entity_poly.pdbx_strand_id
1 'polypeptide(L)'
;MAHQVFDIEKLANFFAINELSGRHHAARYPNMRFYYNPVTSLLEPIAYDINYILPANYIEGDNNRIEVKEDREASFTDAFFSDRIFFSKYIQALQQVSDKEWLDSFFKSIKKEYNEKLIILSTETPSYFFDGKDILYDNQEFLKKILNIDKGMQAYFKQYNKDSNLLEIELGNIQMFPIEVIDMQYSDEILFMPSTGIYLPSKEALKPIEFVVEEFLISDQIIWSDEMVDDLNVRYKILGTDNILQQPVIPWAHLDDNFIENDFIRQEPNWKEFGFIQTNEELKQITIEPGSWKIGKNLIIPEGYHFVLGEGTELDLSNSAKILSYSPLEFIGSEDRPIVIKSADSAGQGIVVINSKNISILKYVNFDNLTAPTQGDWGLTGAITFYESPVDIYYCKFTKNRESDDYLNIIRSEFIIDTSLFNNTFADAVDIDFSNGSILNSTFIDCGNGDGNGDCLDFSGSGVELNGILINRAGDKGISIGENSQVVGNGIEVGNSRIAVASKDLSEVVLDNVTIHDSEIGYAVYQKKSEYGPASIKISTDNSENVKTYYLLEEGSSLILRNEKMKPNHKDVYMSLYGE
;
A
#
# COMPACT_ATOMS: atom_id res chain seq x y z
N MET A 1 -16.77 -6.11 42.57
CA MET A 1 -15.61 -5.38 42.04
C MET A 1 -14.61 -5.12 43.17
N ALA A 2 -13.32 -5.05 42.90
CA ALA A 2 -12.28 -4.86 43.92
C ALA A 2 -12.50 -3.59 44.76
N HIS A 3 -12.90 -2.48 44.12
CA HIS A 3 -13.13 -1.19 44.78
C HIS A 3 -14.26 -1.16 45.81
N GLN A 4 -15.11 -2.19 45.83
CA GLN A 4 -16.20 -2.32 46.79
C GLN A 4 -15.78 -3.05 48.06
N VAL A 5 -14.65 -3.77 48.02
CA VAL A 5 -14.22 -4.69 49.09
C VAL A 5 -12.87 -4.27 49.68
N PHE A 6 -12.00 -3.64 48.89
CA PHE A 6 -10.64 -3.31 49.28
C PHE A 6 -10.42 -1.80 49.35
N ASP A 7 -9.49 -1.39 50.21
CA ASP A 7 -8.88 -0.05 50.14
C ASP A 7 -7.99 -0.01 48.89
N ILE A 8 -8.51 0.57 47.81
CA ILE A 8 -7.87 0.55 46.48
C ILE A 8 -6.54 1.29 46.43
N GLU A 9 -6.36 2.34 47.23
CA GLU A 9 -5.10 3.09 47.29
C GLU A 9 -4.02 2.22 47.93
N LYS A 10 -4.34 1.55 49.04
CA LYS A 10 -3.40 0.61 49.68
C LYS A 10 -3.14 -0.61 48.81
N LEU A 11 -4.17 -1.13 48.13
CA LEU A 11 -4.04 -2.26 47.22
C LEU A 11 -3.16 -1.93 46.01
N ALA A 12 -3.38 -0.77 45.38
CA ALA A 12 -2.56 -0.31 44.26
C ALA A 12 -1.09 -0.17 44.65
N ASN A 13 -0.82 0.49 45.78
CA ASN A 13 0.54 0.63 46.32
C ASN A 13 1.17 -0.73 46.65
N PHE A 14 0.40 -1.66 47.22
CA PHE A 14 0.88 -3.01 47.49
C PHE A 14 1.36 -3.70 46.22
N PHE A 15 0.57 -3.69 45.14
CA PHE A 15 0.99 -4.29 43.87
C PHE A 15 2.18 -3.52 43.25
N ALA A 16 2.14 -2.19 43.19
CA ALA A 16 3.22 -1.39 42.63
C ALA A 16 4.58 -1.62 43.32
N ILE A 17 4.60 -1.79 44.65
CA ILE A 17 5.82 -2.11 45.39
C ILE A 17 6.32 -3.53 45.07
N ASN A 18 5.41 -4.50 44.85
CA ASN A 18 5.79 -5.83 44.40
C ASN A 18 6.45 -5.76 43.01
N GLU A 19 5.89 -4.98 42.08
CA GLU A 19 6.50 -4.76 40.75
C GLU A 19 7.90 -4.13 40.87
N LEU A 20 8.04 -3.08 41.69
CA LEU A 20 9.32 -2.41 41.91
C LEU A 20 10.36 -3.37 42.51
N SER A 21 9.94 -4.30 43.36
CA SER A 21 10.84 -5.34 43.90
C SER A 21 11.24 -6.42 42.89
N GLY A 22 10.60 -6.45 41.71
CA GLY A 22 10.74 -7.48 40.69
C GLY A 22 10.34 -8.88 41.16
N ARG A 23 9.51 -8.96 42.21
CA ARG A 23 9.10 -10.23 42.81
C ARG A 23 7.71 -10.19 43.41
N HIS A 24 6.80 -10.92 42.77
CA HIS A 24 5.37 -10.93 43.09
C HIS A 24 4.94 -12.03 44.07
N HIS A 25 5.87 -12.57 44.86
CA HIS A 25 5.56 -13.70 45.75
C HIS A 25 4.50 -13.34 46.80
N ALA A 26 4.52 -12.11 47.31
CA ALA A 26 3.53 -11.61 48.26
C ALA A 26 2.14 -11.43 47.64
N ALA A 27 2.09 -11.15 46.32
CA ALA A 27 0.85 -10.95 45.58
C ALA A 27 0.13 -12.25 45.21
N ARG A 28 0.76 -13.42 45.39
CA ARG A 28 0.11 -14.72 45.15
C ARG A 28 -0.95 -15.00 46.21
N TYR A 29 -2.12 -15.49 45.79
CA TYR A 29 -3.27 -15.75 46.67
C TYR A 29 -2.95 -16.43 48.02
N PRO A 30 -2.13 -17.51 48.09
CA PRO A 30 -1.80 -18.14 49.38
C PRO A 30 -1.02 -17.24 50.35
N ASN A 31 -0.34 -16.22 49.84
CA ASN A 31 0.56 -15.32 50.59
C ASN A 31 -0.08 -13.97 50.90
N MET A 32 -1.17 -13.61 50.21
CA MET A 32 -1.89 -12.38 50.49
C MET A 32 -2.44 -12.40 51.92
N ARG A 33 -2.26 -11.29 52.64
CA ARG A 33 -2.78 -11.07 53.98
C ARG A 33 -3.58 -9.78 53.98
N PHE A 34 -4.71 -9.78 54.66
CA PHE A 34 -5.58 -8.62 54.73
C PHE A 34 -5.90 -8.28 56.18
N TYR A 35 -5.85 -6.98 56.49
CA TYR A 35 -6.47 -6.41 57.66
C TYR A 35 -7.89 -5.99 57.30
N TYR A 36 -8.89 -6.47 58.03
CA TYR A 36 -10.25 -5.93 57.92
C TYR A 36 -10.32 -4.66 58.76
N ASN A 37 -10.50 -3.51 58.10
CA ASN A 37 -10.65 -2.24 58.79
C ASN A 37 -12.12 -2.04 59.20
N PRO A 38 -12.47 -2.09 60.50
CA PRO A 38 -13.86 -1.99 60.95
C PRO A 38 -14.46 -0.58 60.78
N VAL A 39 -13.64 0.45 60.51
CA VAL A 39 -14.12 1.83 60.31
C VAL A 39 -14.61 2.02 58.88
N THR A 40 -13.84 1.55 57.89
CA THR A 40 -14.18 1.67 56.47
C THR A 40 -14.96 0.46 55.95
N SER A 41 -14.96 -0.65 56.69
CA SER A 41 -15.45 -1.97 56.25
C SER A 41 -14.74 -2.51 55.01
N LEU A 42 -13.51 -2.04 54.74
CA LEU A 42 -12.68 -2.47 53.62
C LEU A 42 -11.51 -3.36 54.09
N LEU A 43 -11.05 -4.22 53.19
CA LEU A 43 -9.83 -5.01 53.36
C LEU A 43 -8.61 -4.20 52.92
N GLU A 44 -7.59 -4.16 53.78
CA GLU A 44 -6.31 -3.50 53.53
C GLU A 44 -5.22 -4.55 53.38
N PRO A 45 -4.39 -4.52 52.33
CA PRO A 45 -3.31 -5.49 52.16
C PRO A 45 -2.23 -5.30 53.23
N ILE A 46 -1.71 -6.41 53.74
CA ILE A 46 -0.51 -6.46 54.57
C ILE A 46 0.58 -7.13 53.75
N ALA A 47 1.66 -6.40 53.45
CA ALA A 47 2.81 -6.97 52.78
C ALA A 47 3.47 -8.06 53.63
N TYR A 48 3.72 -9.23 53.03
CA TYR A 48 4.29 -10.39 53.68
C TYR A 48 5.13 -11.20 52.68
N ASP A 49 6.24 -11.78 53.12
CA ASP A 49 7.02 -12.78 52.34
C ASP A 49 7.65 -12.27 51.02
N ILE A 50 8.14 -11.03 51.01
CA ILE A 50 9.09 -10.54 49.99
C ILE A 50 10.50 -10.77 50.51
N ASN A 51 11.10 -11.91 50.16
CA ASN A 51 12.42 -12.29 50.67
C ASN A 51 13.60 -11.99 49.72
N TYR A 52 13.36 -11.46 48.51
CA TYR A 52 14.40 -11.05 47.54
C TYR A 52 13.91 -9.86 46.71
N ILE A 53 14.84 -9.02 46.28
CA ILE A 53 14.67 -8.03 45.21
C ILE A 53 15.36 -8.60 43.98
N LEU A 54 14.66 -8.65 42.85
CA LEU A 54 15.16 -9.22 41.61
C LEU A 54 14.99 -8.21 40.46
N PRO A 55 15.78 -8.31 39.38
CA PRO A 55 15.52 -7.54 38.17
C PRO A 55 14.11 -7.84 37.62
N ALA A 56 13.31 -6.79 37.42
CA ALA A 56 11.96 -6.87 36.89
C ALA A 56 12.02 -7.19 35.39
N ASN A 57 11.27 -8.21 34.99
CA ASN A 57 11.17 -8.67 33.60
C ASN A 57 9.73 -8.92 33.11
N TYR A 58 8.75 -8.78 34.01
CA TYR A 58 7.31 -8.74 33.74
C TYR A 58 6.63 -8.03 34.92
N ILE A 59 5.35 -7.69 34.77
CA ILE A 59 4.52 -7.16 35.85
C ILE A 59 3.24 -7.98 36.02
N GLU A 60 2.61 -7.96 37.20
CA GLU A 60 1.33 -8.67 37.41
C GLU A 60 0.18 -8.00 36.64
N GLY A 61 0.28 -6.71 36.33
CA GLY A 61 -0.71 -6.01 35.49
C GLY A 61 -0.63 -6.38 34.00
N ASP A 62 0.42 -7.08 33.55
CA ASP A 62 0.62 -7.45 32.14
C ASP A 62 -0.32 -8.59 31.75
N ASN A 63 -0.90 -8.51 30.55
CA ASN A 63 -1.89 -9.46 30.02
C ASN A 63 -3.16 -9.65 30.87
N ASN A 64 -3.39 -8.78 31.86
CA ASN A 64 -4.56 -8.85 32.73
C ASN A 64 -5.66 -7.91 32.24
N ARG A 65 -6.87 -8.48 32.13
CA ARG A 65 -8.01 -7.85 31.43
C ARG A 65 -8.84 -7.02 32.40
N ILE A 66 -9.39 -5.91 31.90
CA ILE A 66 -10.49 -5.16 32.51
C ILE A 66 -11.83 -5.92 32.43
N GLU A 67 -11.84 -7.13 31.84
CA GLU A 67 -13.02 -8.00 31.69
C GLU A 67 -12.65 -9.48 31.85
N VAL A 68 -13.38 -10.21 32.71
CA VAL A 68 -13.21 -11.66 32.89
C VAL A 68 -13.97 -12.38 31.77
N LYS A 69 -13.28 -12.92 30.75
CA LYS A 69 -13.92 -13.84 29.78
C LYS A 69 -14.24 -15.16 30.51
N GLU A 70 -15.45 -15.70 30.33
CA GLU A 70 -15.93 -16.94 30.97
C GLU A 70 -15.04 -18.17 30.70
N ASP A 71 -14.27 -18.15 29.61
CA ASP A 71 -13.49 -19.29 29.12
C ASP A 71 -12.12 -19.47 29.79
N ARG A 72 -11.73 -18.61 30.75
CA ARG A 72 -10.46 -18.72 31.49
C ARG A 72 -10.75 -19.05 32.94
N GLU A 73 -10.02 -20.01 33.53
CA GLU A 73 -9.93 -20.12 34.99
C GLU A 73 -9.31 -18.82 35.53
N ALA A 74 -10.16 -17.87 35.90
CA ALA A 74 -9.74 -16.57 36.37
C ALA A 74 -8.91 -16.73 37.66
N SER A 75 -7.69 -16.22 37.63
CA SER A 75 -6.86 -16.18 38.83
C SER A 75 -7.47 -15.19 39.84
N PHE A 76 -7.14 -15.35 41.12
CA PHE A 76 -7.56 -14.37 42.14
C PHE A 76 -7.00 -12.96 41.85
N THR A 77 -5.85 -12.88 41.17
CA THR A 77 -5.25 -11.62 40.72
C THR A 77 -6.05 -10.99 39.57
N ASP A 78 -6.56 -11.80 38.64
CA ASP A 78 -7.39 -11.35 37.51
C ASP A 78 -8.65 -10.64 38.01
N ALA A 79 -9.21 -11.09 39.15
CA ALA A 79 -10.36 -10.45 39.77
C ALA A 79 -10.10 -9.01 40.21
N PHE A 80 -8.87 -8.65 40.58
CA PHE A 80 -8.51 -7.27 40.89
C PHE A 80 -8.40 -6.42 39.62
N PHE A 81 -7.63 -6.89 38.64
CA PHE A 81 -7.37 -6.15 37.41
C PHE A 81 -8.60 -6.07 36.48
N SER A 82 -9.62 -6.91 36.68
CA SER A 82 -10.94 -6.72 36.05
C SER A 82 -11.68 -5.45 36.50
N ASP A 83 -11.23 -4.81 37.59
CA ASP A 83 -11.81 -3.57 38.07
C ASP A 83 -11.05 -2.35 37.58
N ARG A 84 -11.63 -1.64 36.60
CA ARG A 84 -11.06 -0.42 35.99
C ARG A 84 -10.66 0.65 37.01
N ILE A 85 -11.40 0.79 38.12
CA ILE A 85 -11.09 1.78 39.17
C ILE A 85 -9.79 1.38 39.88
N PHE A 86 -9.63 0.10 40.20
CA PHE A 86 -8.39 -0.41 40.78
C PHE A 86 -7.23 -0.34 39.78
N PHE A 87 -7.43 -0.76 38.52
CA PHE A 87 -6.38 -0.74 37.51
C PHE A 87 -5.85 0.68 37.30
N SER A 88 -6.74 1.66 37.17
CA SER A 88 -6.38 3.08 37.10
C SER A 88 -5.50 3.51 38.28
N LYS A 89 -5.87 3.13 39.50
CA LYS A 89 -5.08 3.41 40.71
C LYS A 89 -3.75 2.68 40.75
N TYR A 90 -3.69 1.44 40.27
CA TYR A 90 -2.46 0.67 40.15
C TYR A 90 -1.47 1.36 39.18
N ILE A 91 -1.92 1.82 38.01
CA ILE A 91 -1.07 2.57 37.07
C ILE A 91 -0.55 3.86 37.70
N GLN A 92 -1.38 4.60 38.44
CA GLN A 92 -0.94 5.79 39.17
C GLN A 92 0.13 5.46 40.22
N ALA A 93 -0.05 4.35 40.95
CA ALA A 93 0.95 3.87 41.90
C ALA A 93 2.25 3.45 41.19
N LEU A 94 2.17 2.82 40.01
CA LEU A 94 3.35 2.52 39.19
C LEU A 94 4.07 3.78 38.75
N GLN A 95 3.36 4.80 38.28
CA GLN A 95 3.95 6.09 37.92
C GLN A 95 4.70 6.69 39.12
N GLN A 96 4.08 6.66 40.30
CA GLN A 96 4.69 7.17 41.53
C GLN A 96 5.97 6.42 41.90
N VAL A 97 5.94 5.07 41.96
CA VAL A 97 7.14 4.29 42.33
C VAL A 97 8.19 4.30 41.22
N SER A 98 7.81 4.60 39.97
CA SER A 98 8.73 4.74 38.83
C SER A 98 9.48 6.08 38.80
N ASP A 99 9.14 7.02 39.68
CA ASP A 99 9.84 8.31 39.82
C ASP A 99 11.10 8.14 40.69
N LYS A 100 12.22 8.69 40.22
CA LYS A 100 13.52 8.57 40.89
C LYS A 100 13.50 9.26 42.23
N GLU A 101 12.77 10.36 42.35
CA GLU A 101 12.64 11.10 43.61
C GLU A 101 11.96 10.27 44.70
N TRP A 102 11.12 9.29 44.31
CA TRP A 102 10.44 8.39 45.24
C TRP A 102 11.44 7.49 45.98
N LEU A 103 12.30 6.76 45.25
CA LEU A 103 13.35 5.93 45.86
C LEU A 103 14.41 6.77 46.58
N ASP A 104 14.80 7.92 46.02
CA ASP A 104 15.75 8.83 46.67
C ASP A 104 15.23 9.27 48.05
N SER A 105 13.94 9.63 48.13
CA SER A 105 13.27 10.02 49.38
C SER A 105 13.14 8.86 50.35
N PHE A 106 12.76 7.67 49.86
CA PHE A 106 12.68 6.46 50.67
C PHE A 106 14.03 6.14 51.32
N PHE A 107 15.11 6.00 50.53
CA PHE A 107 16.44 5.68 51.05
C PHE A 107 17.01 6.78 51.95
N LYS A 108 16.65 8.04 51.72
CA LYS A 108 16.99 9.14 52.63
C LYS A 108 16.29 8.98 53.98
N SER A 109 15.01 8.61 53.99
CA SER A 109 14.21 8.47 55.21
C SER A 109 14.70 7.33 56.11
N ILE A 110 15.12 6.20 55.52
CA ILE A 110 15.61 5.04 56.27
C ILE A 110 17.12 5.02 56.46
N LYS A 111 17.86 6.04 56.00
CA LYS A 111 19.33 6.03 55.91
C LYS A 111 20.02 5.59 57.20
N LYS A 112 19.54 6.06 58.35
CA LYS A 112 20.11 5.70 59.67
C LYS A 112 19.91 4.21 59.95
N GLU A 113 18.68 3.73 59.91
CA GLU A 113 18.34 2.32 60.18
C GLU A 113 19.00 1.38 59.18
N TYR A 114 19.00 1.75 57.89
CA TYR A 114 19.67 1.04 56.81
C TYR A 114 21.15 0.82 57.12
N ASN A 115 21.88 1.88 57.48
CA ASN A 115 23.30 1.77 57.83
C ASN A 115 23.54 0.94 59.10
N GLU A 116 22.69 1.07 60.12
CA GLU A 116 22.78 0.26 61.34
C GLU A 116 22.60 -1.23 61.05
N LYS A 117 21.65 -1.61 60.18
CA LYS A 117 21.44 -3.00 59.77
C LYS A 117 22.61 -3.54 58.95
N LEU A 118 23.16 -2.76 58.03
CA LEU A 118 24.35 -3.17 57.27
C LEU A 118 25.56 -3.39 58.18
N ILE A 119 25.78 -2.53 59.18
CA ILE A 119 26.85 -2.72 60.17
C ILE A 119 26.65 -4.05 60.89
N ILE A 120 25.43 -4.35 61.38
CA ILE A 120 25.13 -5.63 62.05
C ILE A 120 25.46 -6.81 61.13
N LEU A 121 24.97 -6.80 59.89
CA LEU A 121 25.23 -7.89 58.93
C LEU A 121 26.72 -8.05 58.62
N SER A 122 27.46 -6.94 58.51
CA SER A 122 28.90 -6.96 58.24
C SER A 122 29.73 -7.57 59.39
N THR A 123 29.18 -7.61 60.62
CA THR A 123 29.87 -8.27 61.75
C THR A 123 29.96 -9.78 61.59
N GLU A 124 28.95 -10.40 60.96
CA GLU A 124 28.90 -11.83 60.71
C GLU A 124 29.45 -12.17 59.32
N THR A 125 29.15 -11.34 58.32
CA THR A 125 29.60 -11.52 56.92
C THR A 125 30.29 -10.25 56.43
N PRO A 126 31.61 -10.09 56.63
CA PRO A 126 32.34 -8.85 56.29
C PRO A 126 32.31 -8.45 54.81
N SER A 127 32.07 -9.39 53.90
CA SER A 127 31.95 -9.15 52.46
C SER A 127 30.53 -8.84 52.01
N TYR A 128 29.56 -8.78 52.92
CA TYR A 128 28.16 -8.52 52.57
C TYR A 128 27.97 -7.06 52.15
N PHE A 129 27.34 -6.87 51.01
CA PHE A 129 26.79 -5.59 50.56
C PHE A 129 25.37 -5.84 50.05
N PHE A 130 24.51 -4.83 50.18
CA PHE A 130 23.13 -4.91 49.70
C PHE A 130 23.06 -4.32 48.29
N ASP A 131 23.04 -5.20 47.29
CA ASP A 131 22.86 -4.88 45.87
C ASP A 131 21.41 -4.55 45.49
N GLY A 132 20.45 -4.97 46.31
CA GLY A 132 19.02 -4.72 46.09
C GLY A 132 18.66 -3.24 45.92
N LYS A 133 19.50 -2.31 46.42
CA LYS A 133 19.31 -0.88 46.17
C LYS A 133 19.45 -0.55 44.68
N ASP A 134 20.50 -1.03 44.03
CA ASP A 134 20.76 -0.73 42.62
C ASP A 134 19.71 -1.41 41.74
N ILE A 135 19.32 -2.65 42.07
CA ILE A 135 18.26 -3.39 41.39
C ILE A 135 16.91 -2.64 41.46
N LEU A 136 16.58 -2.00 42.59
CA LEU A 136 15.35 -1.20 42.70
C LEU A 136 15.36 -0.02 41.73
N TYR A 137 16.49 0.67 41.54
CA TYR A 137 16.58 1.75 40.54
C TYR A 137 16.53 1.22 39.11
N ASP A 138 17.12 0.06 38.82
CA ASP A 138 17.01 -0.58 37.51
C ASP A 138 15.55 -0.97 37.20
N ASN A 139 14.83 -1.53 38.18
CA ASN A 139 13.41 -1.85 38.07
C ASN A 139 12.57 -0.60 37.88
N GLN A 140 12.93 0.50 38.54
CA GLN A 140 12.29 1.79 38.38
C GLN A 140 12.35 2.28 36.92
N GLU A 141 13.50 2.16 36.28
CA GLU A 141 13.69 2.50 34.86
C GLU A 141 12.92 1.56 33.93
N PHE A 142 12.82 0.27 34.27
CA PHE A 142 11.95 -0.67 33.55
C PHE A 142 10.48 -0.24 33.60
N LEU A 143 9.95 0.06 34.81
CA LEU A 143 8.57 0.53 34.98
C LEU A 143 8.32 1.84 34.23
N LYS A 144 9.27 2.76 34.27
CA LYS A 144 9.19 4.03 33.53
C LYS A 144 9.11 3.80 32.02
N LYS A 145 9.87 2.85 31.47
CA LYS A 145 9.84 2.54 30.02
C LYS A 145 8.49 1.96 29.58
N ILE A 146 7.94 1.01 30.33
CA ILE A 146 6.67 0.37 29.94
C ILE A 146 5.47 1.33 30.06
N LEU A 147 5.55 2.33 30.94
CA LEU A 147 4.53 3.37 31.10
C LEU A 147 4.60 4.49 30.04
N ASN A 148 5.72 4.61 29.32
CA ASN A 148 5.97 5.68 28.36
C ASN A 148 6.26 5.11 26.96
N ILE A 149 5.24 4.54 26.33
CA ILE A 149 5.30 4.00 24.96
C ILE A 149 4.60 4.96 24.00
N ASP A 150 5.29 5.40 22.95
CA ASP A 150 4.80 6.43 22.01
C ASP A 150 3.66 5.96 21.10
N LYS A 151 3.59 4.66 20.79
CA LYS A 151 2.55 4.08 19.94
C LYS A 151 1.71 3.06 20.71
N GLY A 152 0.42 3.33 20.82
CA GLY A 152 -0.45 2.57 21.72
C GLY A 152 -1.64 1.88 21.10
N MET A 153 -2.08 2.31 19.93
CA MET A 153 -3.20 1.68 19.25
C MET A 153 -3.09 1.77 17.73
N GLN A 154 -4.04 1.14 17.06
CA GLN A 154 -4.33 1.33 15.64
C GLN A 154 -5.79 1.79 15.52
N ALA A 155 -6.05 2.66 14.54
CA ALA A 155 -7.36 3.21 14.26
C ALA A 155 -7.61 3.18 12.74
N TYR A 156 -8.73 2.60 12.33
CA TYR A 156 -9.12 2.46 10.93
C TYR A 156 -10.52 3.02 10.72
N PHE A 157 -10.70 3.83 9.68
CA PHE A 157 -12.01 4.31 9.30
C PHE A 157 -12.84 3.17 8.74
N LYS A 158 -14.07 3.00 9.25
CA LYS A 158 -14.99 1.98 8.77
C LYS A 158 -16.05 2.57 7.84
N GLN A 159 -16.84 3.50 8.36
CA GLN A 159 -17.90 4.17 7.60
C GLN A 159 -18.45 5.40 8.33
N TYR A 160 -19.18 6.23 7.58
CA TYR A 160 -20.00 7.31 8.13
C TYR A 160 -21.49 7.05 7.87
N ASN A 161 -22.29 6.98 8.93
CA ASN A 161 -23.74 6.84 8.82
C ASN A 161 -24.42 8.22 8.82
N LYS A 162 -24.91 8.62 7.64
CA LYS A 162 -25.59 9.90 7.39
C LYS A 162 -26.90 10.07 8.15
N ASP A 163 -27.60 8.99 8.49
CA ASP A 163 -28.91 9.08 9.15
C ASP A 163 -28.77 9.32 10.66
N SER A 164 -27.69 8.82 11.26
CA SER A 164 -27.40 8.95 12.70
C SER A 164 -26.30 9.97 13.02
N ASN A 165 -25.61 10.53 12.02
CA ASN A 165 -24.42 11.37 12.17
C ASN A 165 -23.32 10.69 13.02
N LEU A 166 -23.17 9.38 12.85
CA LEU A 166 -22.19 8.57 13.57
C LEU A 166 -21.05 8.18 12.64
N LEU A 167 -19.83 8.39 13.12
CA LEU A 167 -18.61 7.94 12.51
C LEU A 167 -18.16 6.64 13.19
N GLU A 168 -18.06 5.55 12.43
CA GLU A 168 -17.61 4.25 12.93
C GLU A 168 -16.10 4.09 12.68
N ILE A 169 -15.35 3.79 13.74
CA ILE A 169 -13.91 3.57 13.68
C ILE A 169 -13.58 2.22 14.32
N GLU A 170 -12.71 1.45 13.68
CA GLU A 170 -12.15 0.23 14.26
C GLU A 170 -10.90 0.58 15.07
N LEU A 171 -10.95 0.29 16.37
CA LEU A 171 -9.89 0.60 17.33
C LEU A 171 -9.27 -0.69 17.86
N GLY A 172 -7.93 -0.77 17.82
CA GLY A 172 -7.18 -1.92 18.31
C GLY A 172 -6.04 -1.50 19.24
N ASN A 173 -6.07 -1.96 20.50
CA ASN A 173 -4.99 -1.70 21.45
C ASN A 173 -3.79 -2.61 21.19
N ILE A 174 -2.59 -2.02 21.07
CA ILE A 174 -1.33 -2.75 20.89
C ILE A 174 -0.43 -2.74 22.13
N GLN A 175 -0.84 -2.10 23.22
CA GLN A 175 -0.10 -2.00 24.47
C GLN A 175 -0.45 -3.11 25.45
N MET A 176 0.48 -3.32 26.40
CA MET A 176 0.29 -4.24 27.51
C MET A 176 -0.68 -3.73 28.59
N PHE A 177 -1.08 -2.46 28.53
CA PHE A 177 -2.03 -1.84 29.45
C PHE A 177 -3.36 -1.51 28.76
N PRO A 178 -4.47 -1.49 29.50
CA PRO A 178 -5.74 -0.97 28.99
C PRO A 178 -5.62 0.50 28.58
N ILE A 179 -6.32 0.87 27.52
CA ILE A 179 -6.37 2.23 26.99
C ILE A 179 -7.76 2.83 27.22
N GLU A 180 -7.80 4.10 27.58
CA GLU A 180 -9.00 4.93 27.57
C GLU A 180 -8.95 5.85 26.35
N VAL A 181 -9.98 5.78 25.50
CA VAL A 181 -10.12 6.70 24.37
C VAL A 181 -10.91 7.91 24.84
N ILE A 182 -10.33 9.10 24.63
CA ILE A 182 -10.87 10.37 25.14
C ILE A 182 -11.88 10.93 24.14
N ASP A 183 -11.44 11.12 22.90
CA ASP A 183 -12.19 11.69 21.79
C ASP A 183 -11.44 11.48 20.47
N MET A 184 -12.04 11.92 19.38
CA MET A 184 -11.39 12.05 18.08
C MET A 184 -11.26 13.52 17.71
N GLN A 185 -10.16 13.87 17.08
CA GLN A 185 -9.80 15.22 16.68
C GLN A 185 -9.70 15.31 15.16
N TYR A 186 -10.27 16.37 14.58
CA TYR A 186 -10.15 16.73 13.16
C TYR A 186 -9.48 18.10 13.03
N SER A 187 -8.46 18.19 12.17
CA SER A 187 -7.68 19.42 11.88
C SER A 187 -7.20 20.17 13.13
N ASP A 188 -6.82 19.43 14.17
CA ASP A 188 -6.42 19.94 15.49
C ASP A 188 -7.42 20.83 16.25
N GLU A 189 -8.58 21.17 15.68
CA GLU A 189 -9.51 22.16 16.24
C GLU A 189 -10.84 21.55 16.69
N ILE A 190 -11.33 20.54 15.98
CA ILE A 190 -12.68 19.98 16.17
C ILE A 190 -12.58 18.66 16.92
N LEU A 191 -13.41 18.49 17.96
CA LEU A 191 -13.46 17.27 18.76
C LEU A 191 -14.80 16.54 18.55
N PHE A 192 -14.72 15.26 18.22
CA PHE A 192 -15.84 14.33 18.18
C PHE A 192 -15.79 13.46 19.43
N MET A 193 -16.84 13.54 20.25
CA MET A 193 -16.94 12.77 21.48
C MET A 193 -17.46 11.36 21.16
N PRO A 194 -16.94 10.33 21.86
CA PRO A 194 -17.49 8.99 21.72
C PRO A 194 -18.90 8.93 22.34
N SER A 195 -19.78 8.11 21.75
CA SER A 195 -21.17 7.96 22.24
C SER A 195 -21.24 7.40 23.66
N THR A 196 -20.25 6.60 24.05
CA THR A 196 -20.05 6.06 25.41
C THR A 196 -18.58 6.08 25.79
N GLY A 197 -18.24 5.91 27.07
CA GLY A 197 -16.83 5.80 27.48
C GLY A 197 -16.19 4.53 26.91
N ILE A 198 -15.13 4.69 26.11
CA ILE A 198 -14.45 3.61 25.40
C ILE A 198 -13.20 3.20 26.19
N TYR A 199 -13.12 1.90 26.50
CA TYR A 199 -11.99 1.30 27.20
C TYR A 199 -11.53 0.06 26.45
N LEU A 200 -10.34 0.10 25.88
CA LEU A 200 -9.77 -1.01 25.14
C LEU A 200 -8.94 -1.89 26.10
N PRO A 201 -9.18 -3.20 26.17
CA PRO A 201 -8.39 -4.09 27.01
C PRO A 201 -6.94 -4.16 26.53
N SER A 202 -6.02 -4.58 27.40
CA SER A 202 -4.62 -4.83 27.05
C SER A 202 -4.47 -5.84 25.91
N LYS A 203 -3.46 -5.65 25.06
CA LYS A 203 -3.07 -6.59 24.01
C LYS A 203 -2.65 -7.93 24.61
N GLU A 204 -3.36 -9.01 24.24
CA GLU A 204 -2.96 -10.36 24.64
C GLU A 204 -1.67 -10.79 23.94
N ALA A 205 -0.68 -11.22 24.74
CA ALA A 205 0.55 -11.80 24.23
C ALA A 205 0.27 -12.99 23.30
N LEU A 206 1.02 -13.06 22.20
CA LEU A 206 0.96 -14.14 21.20
C LEU A 206 -0.38 -14.31 20.47
N LYS A 207 -1.32 -13.38 20.62
CA LYS A 207 -2.57 -13.35 19.83
C LYS A 207 -2.56 -12.21 18.82
N PRO A 208 -3.43 -12.23 17.79
CA PRO A 208 -3.72 -11.04 16.97
C PRO A 208 -4.28 -9.88 17.80
N ILE A 209 -4.25 -8.67 17.24
CA ILE A 209 -4.91 -7.49 17.84
C ILE A 209 -6.42 -7.72 17.75
N GLU A 210 -7.14 -7.51 18.85
CA GLU A 210 -8.61 -7.50 18.86
C GLU A 210 -9.05 -6.07 18.53
N PHE A 211 -9.80 -5.92 17.43
CA PHE A 211 -10.40 -4.65 17.02
C PHE A 211 -11.86 -4.59 17.48
N VAL A 212 -12.28 -3.41 17.92
CA VAL A 212 -13.68 -3.10 18.25
C VAL A 212 -14.13 -1.91 17.41
N VAL A 213 -15.40 -1.92 17.01
CA VAL A 213 -16.02 -0.80 16.28
C VAL A 213 -16.60 0.15 17.32
N GLU A 214 -16.16 1.40 17.29
CA GLU A 214 -16.64 2.44 18.20
C GLU A 214 -17.19 3.62 17.42
N GLU A 215 -18.20 4.27 18.01
CA GLU A 215 -18.98 5.32 17.37
C GLU A 215 -18.67 6.69 17.95
N PHE A 216 -18.37 7.64 17.07
CA PHE A 216 -18.14 9.05 17.40
C PHE A 216 -19.24 9.91 16.81
N LEU A 217 -19.81 10.79 17.62
CA LEU A 217 -20.88 11.68 17.18
C LEU A 217 -20.31 12.89 16.45
N ILE A 218 -20.72 13.09 15.21
CA ILE A 218 -20.42 14.29 14.44
C ILE A 218 -21.54 15.32 14.67
N SER A 219 -21.16 16.57 14.94
CA SER A 219 -22.11 17.67 15.10
C SER A 219 -22.88 17.92 13.81
N ASP A 220 -24.19 18.16 13.90
CA ASP A 220 -25.06 18.51 12.76
C ASP A 220 -24.58 19.74 11.96
N GLN A 221 -23.67 20.54 12.52
CA GLN A 221 -23.07 21.70 11.85
C GLN A 221 -21.95 21.34 10.89
N ILE A 222 -21.46 20.09 10.91
CA ILE A 222 -20.35 19.61 10.09
C ILE A 222 -20.92 18.79 8.94
N ILE A 223 -20.55 19.17 7.72
CA ILE A 223 -20.87 18.41 6.52
C ILE A 223 -19.72 17.45 6.27
N TRP A 224 -19.96 16.17 6.50
CA TRP A 224 -18.96 15.12 6.26
C TRP A 224 -18.57 15.00 4.79
N SER A 225 -17.28 14.87 4.53
CA SER A 225 -16.67 14.46 3.26
C SER A 225 -15.68 13.34 3.56
N ASP A 226 -15.57 12.34 2.68
CA ASP A 226 -14.66 11.20 2.90
C ASP A 226 -13.18 11.63 2.90
N GLU A 227 -12.84 12.75 2.25
CA GLU A 227 -11.52 13.38 2.33
C GLU A 227 -11.15 13.87 3.75
N MET A 228 -12.14 14.05 4.64
CA MET A 228 -11.88 14.47 6.03
C MET A 228 -11.15 13.39 6.83
N VAL A 229 -11.21 12.13 6.39
CA VAL A 229 -10.63 10.99 7.11
C VAL A 229 -9.11 11.12 7.24
N ASP A 230 -8.45 11.70 6.23
CA ASP A 230 -6.99 11.86 6.18
C ASP A 230 -6.43 12.76 7.29
N ASP A 231 -7.28 13.56 7.93
CA ASP A 231 -6.90 14.51 8.99
C ASP A 231 -7.56 14.17 10.35
N LEU A 232 -7.99 12.91 10.52
CA LEU A 232 -8.53 12.42 11.78
C LEU A 232 -7.46 11.80 12.67
N ASN A 233 -7.53 12.12 13.96
CA ASN A 233 -6.68 11.56 15.00
C ASN A 233 -7.53 11.09 16.18
N VAL A 234 -7.33 9.86 16.64
CA VAL A 234 -7.91 9.37 17.89
C VAL A 234 -7.01 9.79 19.05
N ARG A 235 -7.57 10.50 20.04
CA ARG A 235 -6.87 10.86 21.28
C ARG A 235 -7.15 9.84 22.36
N TYR A 236 -6.10 9.31 22.97
CA TYR A 236 -6.21 8.23 23.94
C TYR A 236 -5.12 8.32 25.00
N LYS A 237 -5.24 7.54 26.07
CA LYS A 237 -4.23 7.42 27.11
C LYS A 237 -4.24 6.03 27.74
N ILE A 238 -3.12 5.64 28.35
CA ILE A 238 -3.12 4.47 29.23
C ILE A 238 -4.06 4.74 30.40
N LEU A 239 -4.93 3.77 30.72
CA LEU A 239 -5.90 3.91 31.79
C LEU A 239 -5.22 4.28 33.11
N GLY A 240 -5.57 5.47 33.65
CA GLY A 240 -5.02 5.99 34.89
C GLY A 240 -3.86 6.97 34.76
N THR A 241 -3.32 7.20 33.55
CA THR A 241 -2.33 8.25 33.30
C THR A 241 -2.97 9.58 32.90
N ASP A 242 -2.17 10.64 32.89
CA ASP A 242 -2.54 11.98 32.40
C ASP A 242 -1.98 12.28 31.00
N ASN A 243 -1.07 11.45 30.48
CA ASN A 243 -0.42 11.67 29.18
C ASN A 243 -1.35 11.24 28.04
N ILE A 244 -1.80 12.21 27.23
CA ILE A 244 -2.65 11.98 26.07
C ILE A 244 -1.77 11.81 24.83
N LEU A 245 -1.99 10.71 24.11
CA LEU A 245 -1.37 10.38 22.84
C LEU A 245 -2.38 10.54 21.71
N GLN A 246 -1.88 10.69 20.48
CA GLN A 246 -2.67 10.77 19.25
C GLN A 246 -2.32 9.60 18.33
N GLN A 247 -3.34 9.02 17.68
CA GLN A 247 -3.20 8.01 16.64
C GLN A 247 -3.95 8.47 15.38
N PRO A 248 -3.25 8.73 14.26
CA PRO A 248 -3.89 8.99 12.98
C PRO A 248 -4.83 7.86 12.57
N VAL A 249 -5.97 8.20 12.00
CA VAL A 249 -6.93 7.24 11.44
C VAL A 249 -6.48 6.86 10.04
N ILE A 250 -6.42 5.56 9.78
CA ILE A 250 -6.11 5.02 8.46
C ILE A 250 -7.42 5.04 7.63
N PRO A 251 -7.42 5.56 6.37
CA PRO A 251 -8.65 5.88 5.66
C PRO A 251 -9.41 4.69 5.04
N TRP A 252 -9.04 3.47 5.41
CA TRP A 252 -9.70 2.24 4.99
C TRP A 252 -9.92 1.32 6.19
N ALA A 253 -10.90 0.43 6.08
CA ALA A 253 -11.20 -0.56 7.12
C ALA A 253 -10.01 -1.51 7.33
N HIS A 254 -9.83 -2.00 8.55
CA HIS A 254 -8.81 -3.01 8.89
C HIS A 254 -9.10 -4.34 8.15
N LEU A 255 -10.37 -4.70 8.04
CA LEU A 255 -10.85 -5.85 7.29
C LEU A 255 -12.08 -5.45 6.46
N ASP A 256 -12.02 -5.68 5.15
CA ASP A 256 -13.18 -5.66 4.28
C ASP A 256 -13.64 -7.10 4.03
N ASP A 257 -14.61 -7.55 4.84
CA ASP A 257 -15.19 -8.88 4.74
C ASP A 257 -15.83 -9.15 3.35
N ASN A 258 -16.21 -8.10 2.62
CA ASN A 258 -16.85 -8.20 1.32
C ASN A 258 -15.88 -8.00 0.14
N PHE A 259 -14.58 -7.84 0.42
CA PHE A 259 -13.58 -7.57 -0.62
C PHE A 259 -13.64 -8.60 -1.76
N ILE A 260 -13.73 -9.89 -1.42
CA ILE A 260 -13.76 -10.98 -2.42
C ILE A 260 -15.04 -10.90 -3.27
N GLU A 261 -16.18 -10.59 -2.67
CA GLU A 261 -17.45 -10.50 -3.39
C GLU A 261 -17.47 -9.30 -4.36
N ASN A 262 -16.81 -8.22 -3.99
CA ASN A 262 -16.75 -6.98 -4.77
C ASN A 262 -15.58 -6.94 -5.77
N ASP A 263 -14.63 -7.87 -5.67
CA ASP A 263 -13.45 -7.88 -6.51
C ASP A 263 -13.76 -8.33 -7.94
N PHE A 264 -13.62 -7.39 -8.88
CA PHE A 264 -13.92 -7.58 -10.29
C PHE A 264 -13.18 -8.74 -10.94
N ILE A 265 -11.89 -8.89 -10.66
CA ILE A 265 -11.06 -9.91 -11.31
C ILE A 265 -11.46 -11.32 -10.85
N ARG A 266 -12.13 -11.45 -9.70
CA ARG A 266 -12.64 -12.72 -9.16
C ARG A 266 -14.13 -12.97 -9.47
N GLN A 267 -14.79 -12.07 -10.18
CA GLN A 267 -16.19 -12.26 -10.56
C GLN A 267 -16.37 -13.46 -11.49
N GLU A 268 -17.48 -14.17 -11.31
CA GLU A 268 -17.85 -15.28 -12.17
C GLU A 268 -18.03 -14.79 -13.63
N PRO A 269 -17.47 -15.52 -14.61
CA PRO A 269 -17.70 -15.25 -16.02
C PRO A 269 -19.18 -15.16 -16.41
N ASN A 270 -19.54 -14.16 -17.22
CA ASN A 270 -20.94 -13.79 -17.47
C ASN A 270 -21.34 -13.72 -18.96
N TRP A 271 -20.49 -14.23 -19.86
CA TRP A 271 -20.69 -14.14 -21.31
C TRP A 271 -22.05 -14.67 -21.81
N LYS A 272 -22.63 -15.66 -21.11
CA LYS A 272 -23.95 -16.25 -21.44
C LYS A 272 -25.12 -15.29 -21.22
N GLU A 273 -24.91 -14.18 -20.50
CA GLU A 273 -25.93 -13.17 -20.28
C GLU A 273 -26.16 -12.24 -21.49
N PHE A 274 -25.29 -12.33 -22.50
CA PHE A 274 -25.34 -11.49 -23.69
C PHE A 274 -25.93 -12.29 -24.86
N GLY A 275 -27.14 -11.92 -25.31
CA GLY A 275 -27.89 -12.69 -26.31
C GLY A 275 -27.27 -12.77 -27.72
N PHE A 276 -26.23 -11.99 -27.99
CA PHE A 276 -25.46 -12.01 -29.24
C PHE A 276 -24.17 -12.83 -29.15
N ILE A 277 -23.94 -13.51 -28.02
CA ILE A 277 -22.78 -14.38 -27.81
C ILE A 277 -23.24 -15.84 -27.91
N GLN A 278 -22.56 -16.61 -28.74
CA GLN A 278 -22.75 -18.05 -28.88
C GLN A 278 -21.57 -18.82 -28.30
N THR A 279 -21.80 -20.05 -27.84
CA THR A 279 -20.76 -20.94 -27.33
C THR A 279 -20.80 -22.26 -28.07
N ASN A 280 -19.65 -22.67 -28.60
CA ASN A 280 -19.41 -24.00 -29.14
C ASN A 280 -18.52 -24.77 -28.17
N GLU A 281 -19.12 -25.68 -27.41
CA GLU A 281 -18.41 -26.47 -26.39
C GLU A 281 -17.44 -27.51 -26.97
N GLU A 282 -17.70 -27.99 -28.19
CA GLU A 282 -16.85 -28.97 -28.87
C GLU A 282 -15.55 -28.32 -29.34
N LEU A 283 -15.64 -27.12 -29.91
CA LEU A 283 -14.49 -26.33 -30.36
C LEU A 283 -13.87 -25.48 -29.26
N LYS A 284 -14.48 -25.43 -28.07
CA LYS A 284 -14.13 -24.51 -27.00
C LYS A 284 -14.05 -23.07 -27.50
N GLN A 285 -15.12 -22.61 -28.13
CA GLN A 285 -15.20 -21.30 -28.76
C GLN A 285 -16.35 -20.47 -28.18
N ILE A 286 -16.10 -19.21 -27.89
CA ILE A 286 -17.11 -18.21 -27.53
C ILE A 286 -17.08 -17.14 -28.63
N THR A 287 -18.19 -16.96 -29.34
CA THR A 287 -18.24 -16.13 -30.54
C THR A 287 -19.24 -15.01 -30.38
N ILE A 288 -18.85 -13.78 -30.71
CA ILE A 288 -19.81 -12.70 -30.93
C ILE A 288 -20.35 -12.79 -32.36
N GLU A 289 -21.68 -12.86 -32.49
CA GLU A 289 -22.32 -12.86 -33.80
C GLU A 289 -21.99 -11.58 -34.57
N PRO A 290 -21.78 -11.63 -35.91
CA PRO A 290 -21.56 -10.43 -36.69
C PRO A 290 -22.71 -9.42 -36.56
N GLY A 291 -22.39 -8.15 -36.33
CA GLY A 291 -23.37 -7.08 -36.14
C GLY A 291 -22.82 -5.92 -35.30
N SER A 292 -23.68 -4.94 -35.02
CA SER A 292 -23.37 -3.83 -34.11
C SER A 292 -24.02 -4.07 -32.76
N TRP A 293 -23.21 -4.20 -31.71
CA TRP A 293 -23.65 -4.55 -30.37
C TRP A 293 -23.20 -3.53 -29.34
N LYS A 294 -24.06 -3.24 -28.37
CA LYS A 294 -23.75 -2.38 -27.23
C LYS A 294 -23.48 -3.24 -26.00
N ILE A 295 -22.35 -3.00 -25.35
CA ILE A 295 -21.96 -3.62 -24.08
C ILE A 295 -22.00 -2.51 -23.02
N GLY A 296 -23.06 -2.53 -22.19
CA GLY A 296 -23.28 -1.54 -21.11
C GLY A 296 -22.99 -2.06 -19.70
N LYS A 297 -22.47 -3.29 -19.60
CA LYS A 297 -21.99 -3.93 -18.37
C LYS A 297 -20.77 -4.75 -18.71
N ASN A 298 -19.92 -5.04 -17.73
CA ASN A 298 -18.69 -5.80 -17.95
C ASN A 298 -18.97 -7.16 -18.59
N LEU A 299 -18.12 -7.55 -19.54
CA LEU A 299 -18.15 -8.86 -20.18
C LEU A 299 -16.92 -9.66 -19.72
N ILE A 300 -17.17 -10.79 -19.07
CA ILE A 300 -16.12 -11.67 -18.54
C ILE A 300 -16.16 -13.00 -19.29
N ILE A 301 -15.05 -13.31 -19.96
CA ILE A 301 -14.82 -14.53 -20.72
C ILE A 301 -13.96 -15.49 -19.87
N PRO A 302 -14.39 -16.76 -19.69
CA PRO A 302 -13.70 -17.74 -18.85
C PRO A 302 -12.39 -18.20 -19.48
N GLU A 303 -11.58 -18.93 -18.73
CA GLU A 303 -10.43 -19.67 -19.27
C GLU A 303 -10.88 -20.90 -20.08
N GLY A 304 -9.98 -21.41 -20.94
CA GLY A 304 -10.17 -22.68 -21.64
C GLY A 304 -11.02 -22.60 -22.92
N TYR A 305 -11.27 -21.39 -23.44
CA TYR A 305 -11.95 -21.15 -24.72
C TYR A 305 -11.08 -20.33 -25.67
N HIS A 306 -11.59 -20.06 -26.87
CA HIS A 306 -11.14 -19.00 -27.77
C HIS A 306 -12.26 -17.96 -27.89
N PHE A 307 -11.94 -16.68 -27.71
CA PHE A 307 -12.92 -15.60 -27.84
C PHE A 307 -12.87 -14.97 -29.23
N VAL A 308 -13.93 -15.14 -30.01
CA VAL A 308 -13.88 -14.94 -31.46
C VAL A 308 -14.82 -13.83 -31.92
N LEU A 309 -14.26 -12.91 -32.72
CA LEU A 309 -15.00 -11.89 -33.45
C LEU A 309 -14.62 -11.99 -34.93
N GLY A 310 -15.63 -11.91 -35.81
CA GLY A 310 -15.44 -11.93 -37.26
C GLY A 310 -15.63 -10.56 -37.91
N GLU A 311 -15.36 -10.49 -39.21
CA GLU A 311 -15.46 -9.26 -40.02
C GLU A 311 -16.79 -8.50 -39.91
N GLY A 312 -16.67 -7.16 -39.88
CA GLY A 312 -17.80 -6.24 -39.78
C GLY A 312 -18.56 -6.28 -38.44
N THR A 313 -17.97 -6.87 -37.40
CA THR A 313 -18.49 -6.79 -36.03
C THR A 313 -18.13 -5.44 -35.42
N GLU A 314 -19.10 -4.76 -34.83
CA GLU A 314 -18.92 -3.51 -34.09
C GLU A 314 -19.35 -3.69 -32.63
N LEU A 315 -18.48 -3.35 -31.69
CA LEU A 315 -18.75 -3.32 -30.26
C LEU A 315 -18.67 -1.88 -29.76
N ASP A 316 -19.74 -1.40 -29.14
CA ASP A 316 -19.79 -0.13 -28.42
C ASP A 316 -19.80 -0.38 -26.91
N LEU A 317 -18.64 -0.15 -26.27
CA LEU A 317 -18.49 -0.18 -24.81
C LEU A 317 -19.03 1.13 -24.23
N SER A 318 -19.92 1.01 -23.25
CA SER A 318 -20.64 2.13 -22.65
C SER A 318 -20.81 1.96 -21.16
N ASN A 319 -21.17 3.04 -20.44
CA ASN A 319 -21.37 3.01 -18.98
C ASN A 319 -20.20 2.35 -18.22
N SER A 320 -18.95 2.70 -18.58
CA SER A 320 -17.75 2.14 -17.96
C SER A 320 -17.56 0.63 -18.12
N ALA A 321 -18.28 0.01 -19.07
CA ALA A 321 -18.11 -1.40 -19.37
C ALA A 321 -16.71 -1.70 -19.93
N LYS A 322 -16.18 -2.85 -19.53
CA LYS A 322 -14.91 -3.41 -20.01
C LYS A 322 -15.07 -4.89 -20.40
N ILE A 323 -14.11 -5.39 -21.16
CA ILE A 323 -14.02 -6.82 -21.49
C ILE A 323 -12.82 -7.40 -20.74
N LEU A 324 -13.06 -8.42 -19.92
CA LEU A 324 -12.02 -9.20 -19.26
C LEU A 324 -12.03 -10.62 -19.85
N SER A 325 -10.90 -11.08 -20.35
CA SER A 325 -10.76 -12.41 -20.93
C SER A 325 -9.65 -13.20 -20.29
N TYR A 326 -9.98 -14.41 -19.83
CA TYR A 326 -9.00 -15.44 -19.46
C TYR A 326 -8.71 -16.41 -20.62
N SER A 327 -9.24 -16.11 -21.80
CA SER A 327 -9.05 -16.86 -23.04
C SER A 327 -8.35 -16.00 -24.10
N PRO A 328 -7.59 -16.59 -25.05
CA PRO A 328 -7.02 -15.88 -26.18
C PRO A 328 -8.11 -15.24 -27.04
N LEU A 329 -7.77 -14.10 -27.64
CA LEU A 329 -8.63 -13.41 -28.60
C LEU A 329 -8.33 -13.90 -30.01
N GLU A 330 -9.36 -14.15 -30.82
CA GLU A 330 -9.25 -14.38 -32.26
C GLU A 330 -10.16 -13.38 -32.97
N PHE A 331 -9.67 -12.16 -33.12
CA PHE A 331 -10.42 -11.04 -33.70
C PHE A 331 -9.92 -10.82 -35.11
N ILE A 332 -10.62 -11.41 -36.08
CA ILE A 332 -10.18 -11.45 -37.48
C ILE A 332 -11.21 -10.72 -38.36
N GLY A 333 -10.92 -9.46 -38.63
CA GLY A 333 -11.61 -8.64 -39.63
C GLY A 333 -10.95 -8.71 -41.01
N SER A 334 -11.46 -7.88 -41.92
CA SER A 334 -10.86 -7.65 -43.25
C SER A 334 -10.69 -6.15 -43.51
N GLU A 335 -9.89 -5.78 -44.50
CA GLU A 335 -9.66 -4.37 -44.88
C GLU A 335 -10.99 -3.65 -45.21
N ASP A 336 -11.87 -4.33 -45.95
CA ASP A 336 -13.19 -3.81 -46.34
C ASP A 336 -14.20 -3.82 -45.18
N ARG A 337 -14.05 -4.76 -44.24
CA ARG A 337 -14.97 -4.98 -43.12
C ARG A 337 -14.19 -5.22 -41.82
N PRO A 338 -13.53 -4.18 -41.29
CA PRO A 338 -12.78 -4.32 -40.06
C PRO A 338 -13.72 -4.61 -38.88
N ILE A 339 -13.15 -5.17 -37.82
CA ILE A 339 -13.81 -5.19 -36.52
C ILE A 339 -13.65 -3.79 -35.91
N VAL A 340 -14.70 -3.26 -35.29
CA VAL A 340 -14.65 -1.95 -34.61
C VAL A 340 -14.98 -2.15 -33.14
N ILE A 341 -14.12 -1.70 -32.25
CA ILE A 341 -14.35 -1.70 -30.80
C ILE A 341 -14.16 -0.27 -30.31
N LYS A 342 -15.23 0.34 -29.82
CA LYS A 342 -15.23 1.76 -29.51
C LYS A 342 -16.01 2.09 -28.25
N SER A 343 -15.95 3.35 -27.83
CA SER A 343 -16.90 3.91 -26.87
C SER A 343 -17.53 5.20 -27.41
N ALA A 344 -18.81 5.15 -27.76
CA ALA A 344 -19.52 6.32 -28.29
C ALA A 344 -19.92 7.34 -27.22
N ASP A 345 -20.09 6.91 -25.97
CA ASP A 345 -20.45 7.77 -24.83
C ASP A 345 -19.24 8.31 -24.07
N SER A 346 -18.02 7.99 -24.52
CA SER A 346 -16.77 8.30 -23.83
C SER A 346 -16.73 7.79 -22.39
N ALA A 347 -17.46 6.72 -22.07
CA ALA A 347 -17.43 6.09 -20.75
C ALA A 347 -16.87 4.67 -20.81
N GLY A 348 -17.07 3.94 -21.91
CA GLY A 348 -16.56 2.58 -22.11
C GLY A 348 -15.04 2.51 -21.94
N GLN A 349 -14.57 1.46 -21.27
CA GLN A 349 -13.16 1.30 -20.94
C GLN A 349 -12.45 0.53 -22.03
N GLY A 350 -12.02 -0.70 -21.76
CA GLY A 350 -11.03 -1.38 -22.57
C GLY A 350 -11.14 -2.90 -22.56
N ILE A 351 -10.09 -3.56 -23.03
CA ILE A 351 -9.98 -5.02 -23.08
C ILE A 351 -8.76 -5.46 -22.29
N VAL A 352 -8.94 -6.47 -21.45
CA VAL A 352 -7.87 -7.10 -20.69
C VAL A 352 -7.83 -8.58 -20.98
N VAL A 353 -6.66 -9.09 -21.31
CA VAL A 353 -6.39 -10.52 -21.45
C VAL A 353 -5.38 -10.94 -20.40
N ILE A 354 -5.77 -11.89 -19.53
CA ILE A 354 -4.96 -12.31 -18.38
C ILE A 354 -4.67 -13.80 -18.47
N ASN A 355 -3.39 -14.15 -18.33
CA ASN A 355 -2.90 -15.53 -18.20
C ASN A 355 -3.34 -16.50 -19.32
N SER A 356 -3.64 -16.00 -20.51
CA SER A 356 -3.92 -16.85 -21.67
C SER A 356 -2.63 -17.51 -22.16
N LYS A 357 -2.56 -18.84 -22.10
CA LYS A 357 -1.38 -19.58 -22.59
C LYS A 357 -1.28 -19.67 -24.11
N ASN A 358 -2.39 -19.45 -24.81
CA ASN A 358 -2.44 -19.44 -26.27
C ASN A 358 -2.29 -18.01 -26.80
N ILE A 359 -1.75 -17.90 -28.00
CA ILE A 359 -1.54 -16.62 -28.70
C ILE A 359 -2.89 -16.02 -29.09
N SER A 360 -3.10 -14.76 -28.76
CA SER A 360 -4.19 -13.96 -29.28
C SER A 360 -3.83 -13.42 -30.67
N ILE A 361 -4.78 -13.40 -31.59
CA ILE A 361 -4.59 -12.88 -32.96
C ILE A 361 -5.59 -11.76 -33.18
N LEU A 362 -5.06 -10.55 -33.41
CA LEU A 362 -5.84 -9.37 -33.80
C LEU A 362 -5.47 -9.01 -35.24
N LYS A 363 -6.46 -8.98 -36.12
CA LYS A 363 -6.25 -8.63 -37.53
C LYS A 363 -7.36 -7.74 -38.05
N TYR A 364 -7.00 -6.57 -38.60
CA TYR A 364 -7.97 -5.56 -39.06
C TYR A 364 -8.99 -5.16 -37.97
N VAL A 365 -8.48 -4.83 -36.78
CA VAL A 365 -9.28 -4.35 -35.65
C VAL A 365 -9.02 -2.85 -35.45
N ASN A 366 -10.10 -2.08 -35.34
CA ASN A 366 -10.07 -0.65 -35.05
C ASN A 366 -10.57 -0.41 -33.62
N PHE A 367 -9.67 0.01 -32.73
CA PHE A 367 -9.95 0.48 -31.39
C PHE A 367 -10.09 2.00 -31.40
N ASP A 368 -11.20 2.54 -30.89
CA ASP A 368 -11.45 4.00 -30.91
C ASP A 368 -12.09 4.52 -29.61
N ASN A 369 -11.57 5.63 -29.11
CA ASN A 369 -12.16 6.35 -27.98
C ASN A 369 -12.27 5.51 -26.69
N LEU A 370 -11.31 4.62 -26.41
CA LEU A 370 -11.29 3.74 -25.22
C LEU A 370 -10.46 4.34 -24.07
N THR A 371 -10.53 3.75 -22.88
CA THR A 371 -9.65 4.11 -21.74
C THR A 371 -9.32 2.89 -20.89
N ALA A 372 -8.40 3.02 -19.94
CA ALA A 372 -7.96 1.91 -19.13
C ALA A 372 -9.08 1.31 -18.25
N PRO A 373 -9.18 -0.02 -18.17
CA PRO A 373 -10.09 -0.71 -17.27
C PRO A 373 -9.81 -0.41 -15.79
N THR A 374 -10.82 0.08 -15.06
CA THR A 374 -10.78 0.33 -13.60
C THR A 374 -12.08 -0.08 -12.93
N GLN A 375 -12.02 -0.75 -11.77
CA GLN A 375 -13.17 -1.11 -10.93
C GLN A 375 -12.77 -1.10 -9.45
N GLY A 376 -13.36 -0.21 -8.65
CA GLY A 376 -12.91 -0.03 -7.27
C GLY A 376 -11.42 0.33 -7.24
N ASP A 377 -10.65 -0.37 -6.40
CA ASP A 377 -9.21 -0.17 -6.28
C ASP A 377 -8.38 -0.91 -7.34
N TRP A 378 -9.02 -1.74 -8.16
CA TRP A 378 -8.35 -2.41 -9.27
C TRP A 378 -8.34 -1.51 -10.51
N GLY A 379 -7.16 -1.27 -11.05
CA GLY A 379 -6.96 -0.51 -12.28
C GLY A 379 -5.75 -0.98 -13.05
N LEU A 380 -5.78 -0.78 -14.37
CA LEU A 380 -4.65 -0.96 -15.27
C LEU A 380 -4.30 0.38 -15.92
N THR A 381 -3.14 0.43 -16.56
CA THR A 381 -2.62 1.64 -17.23
C THR A 381 -3.00 1.66 -18.72
N GLY A 382 -3.11 0.50 -19.36
CA GLY A 382 -3.49 0.36 -20.77
C GLY A 382 -4.99 0.26 -21.04
N ALA A 383 -5.46 0.90 -22.11
CA ALA A 383 -6.81 0.66 -22.65
C ALA A 383 -6.97 -0.77 -23.20
N ILE A 384 -5.90 -1.32 -23.77
CA ILE A 384 -5.81 -2.72 -24.20
C ILE A 384 -4.61 -3.33 -23.47
N THR A 385 -4.84 -4.37 -22.67
CA THR A 385 -3.77 -4.99 -21.87
C THR A 385 -3.67 -6.49 -22.13
N PHE A 386 -2.44 -6.96 -22.35
CA PHE A 386 -2.09 -8.37 -22.41
C PHE A 386 -1.10 -8.71 -21.29
N TYR A 387 -1.58 -9.40 -20.26
CA TYR A 387 -0.77 -9.79 -19.11
C TYR A 387 -0.53 -11.30 -19.13
N GLU A 388 0.75 -11.71 -19.22
CA GLU A 388 1.17 -13.11 -19.38
C GLU A 388 0.36 -13.83 -20.47
N SER A 389 0.09 -13.13 -21.57
CA SER A 389 -0.81 -13.49 -22.65
C SER A 389 -0.18 -13.07 -23.98
N PRO A 390 0.41 -13.99 -24.76
CA PRO A 390 1.06 -13.62 -26.02
C PRO A 390 0.05 -13.14 -27.06
N VAL A 391 0.49 -12.23 -27.95
CA VAL A 391 -0.40 -11.58 -28.93
C VAL A 391 0.31 -11.22 -30.24
N ASP A 392 -0.37 -11.52 -31.35
CA ASP A 392 -0.01 -11.04 -32.69
C ASP A 392 -1.04 -10.02 -33.18
N ILE A 393 -0.57 -8.84 -33.60
CA ILE A 393 -1.38 -7.69 -34.01
C ILE A 393 -1.02 -7.29 -35.43
N TYR A 394 -1.98 -7.40 -36.35
CA TYR A 394 -1.77 -7.13 -37.77
C TYR A 394 -2.80 -6.12 -38.31
N TYR A 395 -2.35 -5.09 -39.01
CA TYR A 395 -3.25 -4.14 -39.70
C TYR A 395 -4.30 -3.50 -38.77
N CYS A 396 -3.94 -3.30 -37.50
CA CYS A 396 -4.85 -2.74 -36.50
C CYS A 396 -4.68 -1.23 -36.37
N LYS A 397 -5.72 -0.57 -35.86
CA LYS A 397 -5.72 0.87 -35.59
C LYS A 397 -6.12 1.13 -34.15
N PHE A 398 -5.36 1.98 -33.47
CA PHE A 398 -5.59 2.42 -32.11
C PHE A 398 -5.72 3.94 -32.13
N THR A 399 -6.95 4.46 -32.00
CA THR A 399 -7.22 5.89 -32.17
C THR A 399 -7.86 6.49 -30.93
N LYS A 400 -7.34 7.63 -30.47
CA LYS A 400 -7.98 8.45 -29.42
C LYS A 400 -8.23 7.71 -28.09
N ASN A 401 -7.24 7.21 -27.35
CA ASN A 401 -7.53 6.84 -25.95
C ASN A 401 -7.81 8.11 -25.13
N ARG A 402 -8.63 8.00 -24.10
CA ARG A 402 -9.19 9.18 -23.40
C ARG A 402 -8.33 9.68 -22.24
N GLU A 403 -8.16 8.88 -21.21
CA GLU A 403 -7.48 9.24 -19.95
C GLU A 403 -6.75 8.02 -19.38
N SER A 404 -5.78 7.51 -20.12
CA SER A 404 -4.96 6.37 -19.68
C SER A 404 -3.50 6.59 -20.00
N ASP A 405 -2.65 6.06 -19.14
CA ASP A 405 -1.19 6.13 -19.27
C ASP A 405 -0.74 5.44 -20.55
N ASP A 406 -1.37 4.32 -20.93
CA ASP A 406 -1.06 3.61 -22.17
C ASP A 406 -2.31 3.39 -23.03
N TYR A 407 -2.14 3.32 -24.36
CA TYR A 407 -3.15 2.72 -25.23
C TYR A 407 -3.06 1.20 -25.20
N LEU A 408 -1.90 0.64 -25.56
CA LEU A 408 -1.62 -0.79 -25.54
C LEU A 408 -0.51 -1.07 -24.54
N ASN A 409 -0.76 -1.96 -23.58
CA ASN A 409 0.24 -2.41 -22.62
C ASN A 409 0.40 -3.95 -22.67
N ILE A 410 1.62 -4.42 -22.88
CA ILE A 410 1.96 -5.85 -22.98
C ILE A 410 2.96 -6.20 -21.89
N ILE A 411 2.54 -7.05 -20.95
CA ILE A 411 3.30 -7.39 -19.75
C ILE A 411 3.66 -8.88 -19.78
N ARG A 412 4.95 -9.20 -19.61
CA ARG A 412 5.49 -10.57 -19.52
C ARG A 412 5.00 -11.52 -20.60
N SER A 413 4.99 -11.06 -21.84
CA SER A 413 4.41 -11.77 -22.98
C SER A 413 5.31 -11.75 -24.20
N GLU A 414 5.09 -12.68 -25.13
CA GLU A 414 5.67 -12.62 -26.47
C GLU A 414 4.71 -11.89 -27.41
N PHE A 415 5.22 -11.05 -28.31
CA PHE A 415 4.35 -10.29 -29.20
C PHE A 415 4.90 -10.01 -30.60
N ILE A 416 3.98 -9.77 -31.53
CA ILE A 416 4.24 -9.18 -32.85
C ILE A 416 3.24 -8.05 -33.08
N ILE A 417 3.73 -6.88 -33.48
CA ILE A 417 2.90 -5.78 -33.98
C ILE A 417 3.39 -5.45 -35.38
N ASP A 418 2.58 -5.68 -36.40
CA ASP A 418 2.94 -5.44 -37.79
C ASP A 418 1.89 -4.63 -38.54
N THR A 419 2.37 -3.66 -39.31
CA THR A 419 1.57 -2.81 -40.20
C THR A 419 0.39 -2.15 -39.48
N SER A 420 0.62 -1.64 -38.26
CA SER A 420 -0.44 -1.07 -37.41
C SER A 420 -0.25 0.44 -37.20
N LEU A 421 -1.35 1.12 -36.86
CA LEU A 421 -1.40 2.57 -36.67
C LEU A 421 -1.84 2.91 -35.24
N PHE A 422 -1.04 3.71 -34.55
CA PHE A 422 -1.41 4.37 -33.31
C PHE A 422 -1.51 5.87 -33.58
N ASN A 423 -2.67 6.46 -33.27
CA ASN A 423 -2.92 7.86 -33.63
C ASN A 423 -3.71 8.61 -32.55
N ASN A 424 -3.21 9.79 -32.18
CA ASN A 424 -3.81 10.69 -31.22
C ASN A 424 -4.02 10.02 -29.86
N THR A 425 -2.93 9.54 -29.24
CA THR A 425 -2.99 8.91 -27.91
C THR A 425 -2.91 9.96 -26.80
N PHE A 426 -3.56 9.70 -25.65
CA PHE A 426 -3.58 10.62 -24.51
C PHE A 426 -2.20 10.78 -23.90
N ALA A 427 -1.59 9.66 -23.50
CA ALA A 427 -0.21 9.53 -23.05
C ALA A 427 0.50 8.52 -23.97
N ASP A 428 1.05 7.43 -23.44
CA ASP A 428 1.86 6.47 -24.17
C ASP A 428 1.03 5.69 -25.19
N ALA A 429 1.60 5.45 -26.37
CA ALA A 429 0.89 4.68 -27.39
C ALA A 429 1.04 3.16 -27.17
N VAL A 430 2.27 2.71 -26.89
CA VAL A 430 2.59 1.31 -26.60
C VAL A 430 3.60 1.26 -25.47
N ASP A 431 3.25 0.51 -24.43
CA ASP A 431 4.14 0.18 -23.30
C ASP A 431 4.39 -1.34 -23.26
N ILE A 432 5.66 -1.74 -23.20
CA ILE A 432 6.09 -3.14 -23.20
C ILE A 432 6.95 -3.42 -21.97
N ASP A 433 6.37 -4.16 -21.03
CA ASP A 433 6.98 -4.52 -19.75
C ASP A 433 7.44 -5.99 -19.74
N PHE A 434 8.73 -6.22 -19.50
CA PHE A 434 9.33 -7.53 -19.28
C PHE A 434 8.98 -8.56 -20.37
N SER A 435 8.93 -8.11 -21.62
CA SER A 435 8.38 -8.87 -22.75
C SER A 435 9.39 -8.95 -23.90
N ASN A 436 9.21 -9.90 -24.82
CA ASN A 436 10.01 -9.98 -26.04
C ASN A 436 9.14 -10.00 -27.27
N GLY A 437 9.61 -9.38 -28.36
CA GLY A 437 8.80 -9.33 -29.56
C GLY A 437 9.35 -8.42 -30.65
N SER A 438 8.48 -8.12 -31.61
CA SER A 438 8.82 -7.26 -32.74
C SER A 438 7.72 -6.25 -33.05
N ILE A 439 8.13 -5.05 -33.45
CA ILE A 439 7.25 -4.02 -34.02
C ILE A 439 7.76 -3.69 -35.42
N LEU A 440 6.90 -3.91 -36.42
CA LEU A 440 7.23 -3.91 -37.83
C LEU A 440 6.28 -2.99 -38.60
N ASN A 441 6.81 -2.23 -39.57
CA ASN A 441 6.05 -1.44 -40.54
C ASN A 441 4.93 -0.56 -39.94
N SER A 442 5.11 -0.11 -38.71
CA SER A 442 4.05 0.52 -37.91
C SER A 442 4.27 2.00 -37.75
N THR A 443 3.17 2.73 -37.61
CA THR A 443 3.14 4.19 -37.62
C THR A 443 2.50 4.73 -36.33
N PHE A 444 3.14 5.73 -35.74
CA PHE A 444 2.75 6.37 -34.49
C PHE A 444 2.65 7.87 -34.71
N ILE A 445 1.48 8.45 -34.49
CA ILE A 445 1.22 9.86 -34.80
C ILE A 445 0.50 10.52 -33.63
N ASP A 446 0.93 11.71 -33.22
CA ASP A 446 0.26 12.48 -32.15
C ASP A 446 0.18 11.67 -30.83
N CYS A 447 1.30 11.10 -30.37
CA CYS A 447 1.35 10.43 -29.06
C CYS A 447 1.54 11.46 -27.94
N GLY A 448 0.96 11.22 -26.76
CA GLY A 448 1.05 12.18 -25.65
C GLY A 448 0.32 13.50 -25.90
N ASN A 449 -0.70 13.52 -26.78
CA ASN A 449 -1.42 14.76 -27.10
C ASN A 449 -2.38 15.21 -25.97
N GLY A 450 -2.68 14.32 -25.04
CA GLY A 450 -3.57 14.60 -23.91
C GLY A 450 -2.85 15.20 -22.70
N ASP A 451 -1.66 14.69 -22.38
CA ASP A 451 -0.86 15.09 -21.21
C ASP A 451 0.39 15.91 -21.55
N GLY A 452 0.79 15.92 -22.82
CA GLY A 452 2.00 16.57 -23.32
C GLY A 452 3.29 15.82 -22.98
N ASN A 453 3.21 14.64 -22.36
CA ASN A 453 4.36 13.89 -21.82
C ASN A 453 4.40 12.42 -22.26
N GLY A 454 3.41 11.94 -23.03
CA GLY A 454 3.41 10.56 -23.50
C GLY A 454 4.50 10.22 -24.53
N ASP A 455 4.99 8.99 -24.44
CA ASP A 455 5.94 8.35 -25.34
C ASP A 455 5.22 7.57 -26.46
N CYS A 456 5.77 7.50 -27.67
CA CYS A 456 5.13 6.64 -28.69
C CYS A 456 5.43 5.15 -28.46
N LEU A 457 6.63 4.82 -27.98
CA LEU A 457 7.06 3.47 -27.64
C LEU A 457 7.82 3.55 -26.32
N ASP A 458 7.33 2.96 -25.23
CA ASP A 458 8.08 2.80 -23.97
C ASP A 458 8.34 1.32 -23.68
N PHE A 459 9.57 1.03 -23.25
CA PHE A 459 10.06 -0.33 -23.04
C PHE A 459 10.79 -0.43 -21.71
N SER A 460 10.38 -1.37 -20.87
CA SER A 460 10.96 -1.64 -19.55
C SER A 460 11.30 -3.12 -19.40
N GLY A 461 12.58 -3.45 -19.15
CA GLY A 461 13.04 -4.83 -18.98
C GLY A 461 12.79 -5.77 -20.18
N SER A 462 12.72 -5.23 -21.39
CA SER A 462 12.19 -5.91 -22.58
C SER A 462 13.22 -6.11 -23.70
N GLY A 463 13.02 -7.13 -24.55
CA GLY A 463 13.83 -7.44 -25.73
C GLY A 463 13.06 -7.23 -27.03
N VAL A 464 13.33 -6.16 -27.79
CA VAL A 464 12.46 -5.75 -28.91
C VAL A 464 13.23 -5.54 -30.22
N GLU A 465 12.71 -6.11 -31.31
CA GLU A 465 13.12 -5.80 -32.69
C GLU A 465 12.20 -4.75 -33.32
N LEU A 466 12.79 -3.68 -33.87
CA LEU A 466 12.07 -2.62 -34.57
C LEU A 466 12.44 -2.59 -36.06
N ASN A 467 11.46 -2.61 -36.96
CA ASN A 467 11.72 -2.49 -38.39
C ASN A 467 10.71 -1.58 -39.10
N GLY A 468 11.18 -0.57 -39.83
CA GLY A 468 10.29 0.28 -40.63
C GLY A 468 9.30 1.06 -39.76
N ILE A 469 9.79 1.72 -38.72
CA ILE A 469 8.97 2.48 -37.77
C ILE A 469 8.92 3.94 -38.18
N LEU A 470 7.71 4.50 -38.22
CA LEU A 470 7.48 5.93 -38.43
C LEU A 470 6.81 6.53 -37.19
N ILE A 471 7.46 7.49 -36.56
CA ILE A 471 6.94 8.26 -35.43
C ILE A 471 6.88 9.74 -35.82
N ASN A 472 5.76 10.40 -35.56
CA ASN A 472 5.61 11.82 -35.81
C ASN A 472 4.79 12.49 -34.71
N ARG A 473 5.35 13.56 -34.12
CA ARG A 473 4.72 14.32 -33.01
C ARG A 473 4.51 13.45 -31.77
N ALA A 474 5.60 12.98 -31.16
CA ALA A 474 5.58 12.45 -29.80
C ALA A 474 5.66 13.59 -28.78
N GLY A 475 4.84 13.54 -27.73
CA GLY A 475 4.78 14.52 -26.64
C GLY A 475 6.10 14.62 -25.89
N ASP A 476 6.64 13.47 -25.43
CA ASP A 476 7.96 13.41 -24.80
C ASP A 476 8.99 12.64 -25.66
N LYS A 477 8.99 11.30 -25.66
CA LYS A 477 9.95 10.48 -26.41
C LYS A 477 9.28 9.73 -27.56
N GLY A 478 9.90 9.77 -28.73
CA GLY A 478 9.53 8.90 -29.83
C GLY A 478 9.74 7.43 -29.46
N ILE A 479 10.93 7.10 -28.97
CA ILE A 479 11.25 5.78 -28.43
C ILE A 479 11.97 5.95 -27.09
N SER A 480 11.38 5.39 -26.05
CA SER A 480 11.90 5.34 -24.68
C SER A 480 12.30 3.89 -24.36
N ILE A 481 13.55 3.71 -23.95
CA ILE A 481 14.10 2.40 -23.61
C ILE A 481 14.70 2.48 -22.21
N GLY A 482 14.19 1.70 -21.27
CA GLY A 482 14.61 1.71 -19.87
C GLY A 482 14.73 0.33 -19.22
N GLU A 483 15.18 0.36 -17.96
CA GLU A 483 15.19 -0.79 -17.04
C GLU A 483 15.86 -2.06 -17.61
N ASN A 484 17.07 -1.94 -18.15
CA ASN A 484 17.87 -3.02 -18.73
C ASN A 484 17.22 -3.68 -19.97
N SER A 485 16.53 -2.89 -20.78
CA SER A 485 15.98 -3.34 -22.07
C SER A 485 17.05 -3.46 -23.16
N GLN A 486 16.80 -4.31 -24.14
CA GLN A 486 17.64 -4.49 -25.33
C GLN A 486 16.81 -4.27 -26.58
N VAL A 487 17.15 -3.24 -27.36
CA VAL A 487 16.42 -2.88 -28.58
C VAL A 487 17.37 -2.91 -29.77
N VAL A 488 16.98 -3.65 -30.80
CA VAL A 488 17.65 -3.66 -32.10
C VAL A 488 16.70 -3.19 -33.18
N GLY A 489 17.19 -2.49 -34.20
CA GLY A 489 16.27 -2.09 -35.27
C GLY A 489 16.88 -1.48 -36.51
N ASN A 490 16.04 -1.37 -37.55
CA ASN A 490 16.40 -0.82 -38.84
C ASN A 490 15.28 0.03 -39.44
N GLY A 491 15.64 1.17 -40.04
CA GLY A 491 14.68 2.01 -40.76
C GLY A 491 13.71 2.69 -39.80
N ILE A 492 14.25 3.55 -38.94
CA ILE A 492 13.48 4.28 -37.93
C ILE A 492 13.41 5.74 -38.35
N GLU A 493 12.21 6.30 -38.48
CA GLU A 493 11.97 7.71 -38.79
C GLU A 493 11.23 8.36 -37.63
N VAL A 494 11.80 9.44 -37.07
CA VAL A 494 11.19 10.18 -35.95
C VAL A 494 11.15 11.68 -36.26
N GLY A 495 9.94 12.22 -36.37
CA GLY A 495 9.69 13.61 -36.71
C GLY A 495 9.01 14.42 -35.60
N ASN A 496 9.27 15.72 -35.54
CA ASN A 496 8.50 16.70 -34.77
C ASN A 496 8.29 16.33 -33.29
N SER A 497 9.29 15.71 -32.65
CA SER A 497 9.17 15.17 -31.29
C SER A 497 10.07 15.92 -30.32
N ARG A 498 9.75 15.90 -29.01
CA ARG A 498 10.63 16.50 -28.00
C ARG A 498 11.96 15.75 -27.92
N ILE A 499 11.94 14.43 -27.72
CA ILE A 499 13.12 13.56 -27.76
C ILE A 499 12.86 12.46 -28.80
N ALA A 500 13.77 12.24 -29.74
CA ALA A 500 13.55 11.19 -30.73
C ALA A 500 13.81 9.78 -30.17
N VAL A 501 15.00 9.55 -29.58
CA VAL A 501 15.36 8.26 -28.98
C VAL A 501 16.05 8.47 -27.63
N ALA A 502 15.56 7.79 -26.59
CA ALA A 502 16.14 7.81 -25.24
C ALA A 502 16.49 6.40 -24.74
N SER A 503 17.69 6.22 -24.19
CA SER A 503 18.13 4.99 -23.53
C SER A 503 18.52 5.25 -22.09
N LYS A 504 17.93 4.49 -21.16
CA LYS A 504 17.96 4.69 -19.71
C LYS A 504 18.37 3.40 -18.99
N ASP A 505 18.93 3.53 -17.79
CA ASP A 505 18.94 2.47 -16.76
C ASP A 505 19.47 1.09 -17.25
N LEU A 506 20.75 0.99 -17.59
CA LEU A 506 21.44 -0.21 -18.16
C LEU A 506 20.97 -0.67 -19.54
N SER A 507 20.05 0.04 -20.20
CA SER A 507 19.54 -0.39 -21.50
C SER A 507 20.56 -0.28 -22.63
N GLU A 508 20.43 -1.14 -23.63
CA GLU A 508 21.24 -1.18 -24.84
C GLU A 508 20.38 -1.01 -26.08
N VAL A 509 20.74 -0.05 -26.93
CA VAL A 509 20.02 0.25 -28.17
C VAL A 509 20.99 0.18 -29.34
N VAL A 510 20.67 -0.63 -30.36
CA VAL A 510 21.45 -0.76 -31.60
C VAL A 510 20.55 -0.57 -32.81
N LEU A 511 20.65 0.59 -33.45
CA LEU A 511 19.83 0.93 -34.62
C LEU A 511 20.70 1.16 -35.87
N ASP A 512 20.11 0.87 -37.03
CA ASP A 512 20.66 1.24 -38.33
C ASP A 512 19.61 1.97 -39.17
N ASN A 513 20.06 2.85 -40.06
CA ASN A 513 19.22 3.69 -40.90
C ASN A 513 18.16 4.48 -40.10
N VAL A 514 18.62 5.40 -39.25
CA VAL A 514 17.78 6.29 -38.45
C VAL A 514 17.69 7.67 -39.12
N THR A 515 16.48 8.19 -39.26
CA THR A 515 16.19 9.54 -39.76
C THR A 515 15.45 10.32 -38.69
N ILE A 516 15.99 11.45 -38.25
CA ILE A 516 15.35 12.32 -37.27
C ILE A 516 15.16 13.69 -37.91
N HIS A 517 13.97 14.26 -37.85
CA HIS A 517 13.75 15.60 -38.38
C HIS A 517 12.87 16.48 -37.50
N ASP A 518 13.19 17.77 -37.44
CA ASP A 518 12.39 18.81 -36.77
C ASP A 518 12.08 18.53 -35.28
N SER A 519 13.00 17.83 -34.60
CA SER A 519 12.86 17.42 -33.18
C SER A 519 13.73 18.26 -32.25
N GLU A 520 13.36 18.35 -30.96
CA GLU A 520 14.14 19.16 -30.01
C GLU A 520 15.44 18.48 -29.61
N ILE A 521 15.39 17.19 -29.29
CA ILE A 521 16.53 16.37 -28.91
C ILE A 521 16.58 15.13 -29.80
N GLY A 522 17.76 14.85 -30.37
CA GLY A 522 17.96 13.65 -31.17
C GLY A 522 18.08 12.41 -30.28
N TYR A 523 19.19 12.33 -29.54
CA TYR A 523 19.50 11.18 -28.69
C TYR A 523 19.69 11.58 -27.24
N ALA A 524 19.04 10.90 -26.29
CA ALA A 524 19.28 11.06 -24.86
C ALA A 524 19.76 9.75 -24.24
N VAL A 525 20.90 9.74 -23.55
CA VAL A 525 21.46 8.53 -22.93
C VAL A 525 21.89 8.83 -21.50
N TYR A 526 21.24 8.20 -20.52
CA TYR A 526 21.36 8.58 -19.11
C TYR A 526 20.91 7.52 -18.12
N GLN A 527 21.15 7.74 -16.82
CA GLN A 527 20.60 6.94 -15.74
C GLN A 527 19.51 7.73 -15.01
N LYS A 528 18.28 7.20 -14.96
CA LYS A 528 17.14 7.77 -14.22
C LYS A 528 17.05 7.18 -12.82
N LYS A 529 17.16 5.86 -12.70
CA LYS A 529 16.98 5.11 -11.45
C LYS A 529 18.33 4.69 -10.89
N SER A 530 18.58 5.00 -9.62
CA SER A 530 19.89 4.79 -8.99
C SER A 530 20.26 3.32 -8.78
N GLU A 531 19.24 2.45 -8.74
CA GLU A 531 19.35 1.00 -8.59
C GLU A 531 19.90 0.32 -9.86
N TYR A 532 19.84 1.03 -11.00
CA TYR A 532 20.41 0.62 -12.27
C TYR A 532 21.79 1.28 -12.47
N GLY A 533 22.22 1.43 -13.72
CA GLY A 533 23.51 1.95 -14.12
C GLY A 533 23.46 2.61 -15.50
N PRO A 534 24.61 2.97 -16.07
CA PRO A 534 24.67 3.73 -17.31
C PRO A 534 24.11 2.96 -18.52
N ALA A 535 23.48 3.69 -19.43
CA ALA A 535 22.84 3.13 -20.63
C ALA A 535 23.69 3.35 -21.90
N SER A 536 23.27 2.74 -23.01
CA SER A 536 23.96 2.89 -24.29
C SER A 536 23.07 2.95 -25.53
N ILE A 537 23.56 3.68 -26.54
CA ILE A 537 23.00 3.74 -27.89
C ILE A 537 24.13 3.61 -28.92
N LYS A 538 23.92 2.80 -29.96
CA LYS A 538 24.75 2.69 -31.15
C LYS A 538 23.90 2.87 -32.41
N ILE A 539 24.22 3.89 -33.21
CA ILE A 539 23.57 4.18 -34.48
C ILE A 539 24.58 4.04 -35.62
N SER A 540 24.30 3.13 -36.57
CA SER A 540 25.22 2.85 -37.69
C SER A 540 25.08 3.88 -38.82
N THR A 541 23.85 4.17 -39.24
CA THR A 541 23.52 5.18 -40.25
C THR A 541 22.54 6.17 -39.66
N ASP A 542 22.91 7.45 -39.63
CA ASP A 542 22.10 8.54 -39.08
C ASP A 542 21.95 9.65 -40.13
N ASN A 543 20.70 10.02 -40.41
CA ASN A 543 20.30 11.07 -41.35
C ASN A 543 19.47 12.14 -40.62
N SER A 544 20.01 12.69 -39.53
CA SER A 544 19.32 13.71 -38.74
C SER A 544 19.37 15.12 -39.36
N GLU A 545 18.23 15.80 -39.44
CA GLU A 545 18.08 17.17 -39.95
C GLU A 545 17.26 18.03 -38.97
N ASN A 546 17.55 19.34 -38.87
CA ASN A 546 16.79 20.28 -38.01
C ASN A 546 16.60 19.87 -36.53
N VAL A 547 17.54 19.12 -35.95
CA VAL A 547 17.51 18.74 -34.53
C VAL A 547 18.15 19.82 -33.67
N LYS A 548 17.42 20.43 -32.72
CA LYS A 548 17.92 21.58 -31.92
C LYS A 548 19.13 21.17 -31.05
N THR A 549 19.01 20.07 -30.33
CA THR A 549 20.04 19.46 -29.48
C THR A 549 20.33 18.06 -30.00
N TYR A 550 21.45 17.91 -30.71
CA TYR A 550 21.74 16.65 -31.40
C TYR A 550 21.83 15.45 -30.44
N TYR A 551 22.45 15.62 -29.27
CA TYR A 551 22.44 14.60 -28.22
C TYR A 551 22.61 15.17 -26.80
N LEU A 552 22.09 14.43 -25.82
CA LEU A 552 22.36 14.53 -24.39
C LEU A 552 22.98 13.20 -23.93
N LEU A 553 24.21 13.25 -23.43
CA LEU A 553 24.94 12.08 -22.99
C LEU A 553 25.51 12.32 -21.59
N GLU A 554 25.04 11.52 -20.65
CA GLU A 554 25.47 11.53 -19.26
C GLU A 554 26.86 10.91 -19.06
N GLU A 555 27.59 11.37 -18.04
CA GLU A 555 28.84 10.74 -17.62
C GLU A 555 28.62 9.26 -17.27
N GLY A 556 29.47 8.37 -17.79
CA GLY A 556 29.36 6.92 -17.60
C GLY A 556 28.57 6.19 -18.70
N SER A 557 27.62 6.87 -19.35
CA SER A 557 26.83 6.32 -20.46
C SER A 557 27.61 6.33 -21.79
N SER A 558 27.13 5.61 -22.81
CA SER A 558 27.81 5.49 -24.11
C SER A 558 26.92 5.75 -25.31
N LEU A 559 27.32 6.70 -26.17
CA LEU A 559 26.69 6.95 -27.47
C LEU A 559 27.72 6.77 -28.58
N ILE A 560 27.41 5.93 -29.57
CA ILE A 560 28.22 5.72 -30.78
C ILE A 560 27.37 6.10 -32.00
N LEU A 561 27.81 7.08 -32.78
CA LEU A 561 27.13 7.53 -34.00
C LEU A 561 28.07 7.36 -35.19
N ARG A 562 27.64 6.66 -36.25
CA ARG A 562 28.42 6.45 -37.48
C ARG A 562 29.83 5.89 -37.21
N ASN A 563 29.91 4.96 -36.26
CA ASN A 563 31.14 4.37 -35.72
C ASN A 563 32.07 5.31 -34.93
N GLU A 564 31.64 6.52 -34.59
CA GLU A 564 32.38 7.45 -33.73
C GLU A 564 31.79 7.48 -32.31
N LYS A 565 32.65 7.36 -31.30
CA LYS A 565 32.24 7.46 -29.90
C LYS A 565 32.10 8.93 -29.49
N MET A 566 30.90 9.31 -29.05
CA MET A 566 30.61 10.66 -28.59
C MET A 566 31.15 10.90 -27.18
N LYS A 567 31.46 12.17 -26.86
CA LYS A 567 31.91 12.56 -25.53
C LYS A 567 30.71 12.95 -24.66
N PRO A 568 30.64 12.53 -23.39
CA PRO A 568 29.62 13.03 -22.47
C PRO A 568 29.58 14.55 -22.43
N ASN A 569 28.38 15.12 -22.41
CA ASN A 569 28.15 16.56 -22.37
C ASN A 569 27.30 17.01 -21.18
N HIS A 570 26.83 16.07 -20.35
CA HIS A 570 26.06 16.34 -19.14
C HIS A 570 26.54 15.45 -17.99
N LYS A 571 26.39 15.95 -16.76
CA LYS A 571 26.63 15.16 -15.54
C LYS A 571 25.41 14.36 -15.11
N ASP A 572 24.24 14.96 -15.28
CA ASP A 572 22.94 14.41 -14.92
C ASP A 572 21.94 14.91 -15.97
N VAL A 573 21.60 14.05 -16.91
CA VAL A 573 20.69 14.37 -18.02
C VAL A 573 19.24 14.37 -17.53
N TYR A 574 18.89 13.46 -16.61
CA TYR A 574 17.52 13.36 -16.09
C TYR A 574 17.10 14.65 -15.38
N MET A 575 17.92 15.13 -14.45
CA MET A 575 17.69 16.42 -13.77
C MET A 575 17.68 17.60 -14.73
N SER A 576 18.45 17.53 -15.82
CA SER A 576 18.46 18.59 -16.84
C SER A 576 17.17 18.62 -17.68
N LEU A 577 16.53 17.47 -17.87
CA LEU A 577 15.31 17.32 -18.66
C LEU A 577 14.03 17.58 -17.87
N TYR A 578 13.99 17.13 -16.62
CA TYR A 578 12.75 17.08 -15.82
C TYR A 578 12.87 17.72 -14.44
N GLY A 579 14.02 18.32 -14.10
CA GLY A 579 14.38 18.76 -12.75
C GLY A 579 13.20 19.28 -11.91
N GLU A 580 12.95 18.56 -10.81
CA GLU A 580 12.07 18.98 -9.72
C GLU A 580 12.70 20.10 -8.87
#